data_AF-F1Z569-F1
#
_entry.id   AF-F1Z569-F1
#
_cell.length_a   1.000
_cell.length_b   1.000
_cell.length_c   1.000
_cell.angle_alpha   90.00
_cell.angle_beta   90.00
_cell.angle_gamma   90.00
#
_symmetry.space_group_name_H-M   'P 1'
#
loop_
_entity.id
_entity.type
_entity.pdbx_description
1 polymer ?
#
loop_
_entity_poly.entity_id
_entity_poly.type
_entity_poly.pdbx_seq_one_letter_code
_entity_poly.pdbx_strand_id
1 'polypeptide(L)'
;MAGTMIPRPVRSPSDYVRLALTLLCGALALPSPAPAQPGAPPSGSAVPQDEVRCAAAFALAATAQAQGDPVARTLPPLGIRGKRYFVAVAERMAARGGLSTEAVGARMSAAAQGLSAPGAATAAARSCLSRLDAEVPPRPKPDTATCSALLDVYADVIAARGGGEPGPTLRLEAHRLAETLREEAKARGKSPADSETALAAARQHVRTALLRNTGEIDADTLAACRH
;
A
#
# COMPACT_ATOMS: atom_id res chain seq x y z
N MET A 1 -14.88 51.03 -0.04
CA MET A 1 -13.93 50.96 -1.18
C MET A 1 -14.20 49.66 -1.92
N ALA A 2 -14.92 49.74 -3.03
CA ALA A 2 -15.39 48.60 -3.81
C ALA A 2 -14.34 48.26 -4.89
N GLY A 3 -13.82 47.04 -4.87
CA GLY A 3 -12.91 46.52 -5.90
C GLY A 3 -13.68 45.66 -6.90
N THR A 4 -13.86 46.17 -8.10
CA THR A 4 -14.50 45.49 -9.24
C THR A 4 -13.54 44.46 -9.84
N MET A 5 -13.94 43.18 -9.79
CA MET A 5 -13.29 42.07 -10.49
C MET A 5 -13.59 42.13 -11.99
N ILE A 6 -12.55 42.19 -12.83
CA ILE A 6 -12.64 42.13 -14.29
C ILE A 6 -12.41 40.68 -14.74
N PRO A 7 -13.35 40.03 -15.45
CA PRO A 7 -13.12 38.68 -15.99
C PRO A 7 -12.20 38.70 -17.22
N ARG A 8 -11.25 37.76 -17.28
CA ARG A 8 -10.38 37.51 -18.44
C ARG A 8 -11.07 36.59 -19.46
N PRO A 9 -11.00 36.87 -20.77
CA PRO A 9 -11.59 36.00 -21.79
C PRO A 9 -10.78 34.71 -22.00
N VAL A 10 -11.50 33.61 -22.16
CA VAL A 10 -11.00 32.26 -22.49
C VAL A 10 -10.72 32.19 -24.00
N ARG A 11 -9.51 31.76 -24.39
CA ARG A 11 -9.12 31.60 -25.81
C ARG A 11 -9.28 30.14 -26.23
N SER A 12 -10.10 29.91 -27.26
CA SER A 12 -10.44 28.59 -27.81
C SER A 12 -9.35 28.08 -28.79
N PRO A 13 -9.04 26.77 -28.84
CA PRO A 13 -7.90 26.20 -29.58
C PRO A 13 -8.18 25.76 -31.03
N SER A 14 -9.03 26.47 -31.79
CA SER A 14 -9.51 25.96 -33.10
C SER A 14 -8.84 26.51 -34.37
N ASP A 15 -7.79 27.34 -34.29
CA ASP A 15 -7.27 28.07 -35.47
C ASP A 15 -5.87 27.64 -36.00
N TYR A 16 -5.30 26.52 -35.54
CA TYR A 16 -3.98 26.09 -36.01
C TYR A 16 -4.00 25.13 -37.21
N VAL A 17 -5.19 24.81 -37.74
CA VAL A 17 -5.34 23.98 -38.94
C VAL A 17 -5.65 24.90 -40.11
N ARG A 18 -4.63 25.34 -40.87
CA ARG A 18 -4.68 25.59 -42.34
C ARG A 18 -3.59 26.47 -42.98
N LEU A 19 -2.56 26.92 -42.28
CA LEU A 19 -1.46 27.67 -42.92
C LEU A 19 -0.10 27.01 -42.75
N ALA A 20 0.16 25.96 -43.53
CA ALA A 20 1.51 25.54 -43.91
C ALA A 20 1.47 24.54 -45.08
N LEU A 21 0.64 24.85 -46.09
CA LEU A 21 0.74 24.19 -47.39
C LEU A 21 1.30 25.23 -48.36
N THR A 22 2.31 24.80 -49.13
CA THR A 22 3.00 25.45 -50.27
C THR A 22 4.39 26.04 -49.96
N LEU A 23 5.33 25.60 -50.81
CA LEU A 23 6.79 25.85 -50.90
C LEU A 23 7.67 24.77 -50.24
N LEU A 24 8.63 24.13 -50.90
CA LEU A 24 9.15 24.18 -52.27
C LEU A 24 10.12 23.00 -52.41
N CYS A 25 10.15 22.36 -53.58
CA CYS A 25 11.04 21.26 -53.96
C CYS A 25 12.54 21.52 -53.70
N GLY A 26 13.29 20.48 -53.32
CA GLY A 26 14.76 20.49 -53.36
C GLY A 26 15.44 19.26 -52.74
N ALA A 27 15.78 18.29 -53.59
CA ALA A 27 16.72 17.16 -53.47
C ALA A 27 17.49 16.90 -52.15
N LEU A 28 17.49 15.63 -51.71
CA LEU A 28 18.66 14.76 -51.46
C LEU A 28 18.18 13.37 -51.00
N ALA A 29 18.43 12.34 -51.82
CA ALA A 29 18.17 10.95 -51.47
C ALA A 29 19.32 10.45 -50.56
N LEU A 30 19.08 10.50 -49.25
CA LEU A 30 19.90 9.80 -48.25
C LEU A 30 19.26 8.43 -47.97
N PRO A 31 20.02 7.33 -47.89
CA PRO A 31 19.48 6.04 -47.44
C PRO A 31 19.03 6.19 -45.97
N SER A 32 17.73 6.15 -45.74
CA SER A 32 17.18 6.10 -44.38
C SER A 32 17.71 4.84 -43.68
N PRO A 33 18.33 4.96 -42.49
CA PRO A 33 18.58 3.80 -41.66
C PRO A 33 17.22 3.18 -41.32
N ALA A 34 17.05 1.90 -41.67
CA ALA A 34 15.88 1.14 -41.27
C ALA A 34 15.73 1.24 -39.75
N PRO A 35 14.52 1.52 -39.21
CA PRO A 35 14.31 1.47 -37.77
C PRO A 35 14.63 0.05 -37.32
N ALA A 36 15.66 -0.07 -36.47
CA ALA A 36 15.93 -1.30 -35.74
C ALA A 36 14.64 -1.66 -34.99
N GLN A 37 14.01 -2.77 -35.38
CA GLN A 37 12.89 -3.29 -34.61
C GLN A 37 13.41 -3.61 -33.21
N PRO A 38 12.76 -3.13 -32.14
CA PRO A 38 13.08 -3.56 -30.79
C PRO A 38 13.04 -5.08 -30.77
N GLY A 39 14.17 -5.72 -30.50
CA GLY A 39 14.28 -7.17 -30.43
C GLY A 39 13.17 -7.68 -29.52
N ALA A 40 12.39 -8.64 -30.02
CA ALA A 40 11.35 -9.29 -29.24
C ALA A 40 11.95 -9.73 -27.90
N PRO A 41 11.29 -9.42 -26.76
CA PRO A 41 11.81 -9.81 -25.46
C PRO A 41 12.02 -11.33 -25.45
N PRO A 42 13.13 -11.81 -24.86
CA PRO A 42 13.48 -13.23 -24.90
C PRO A 42 12.31 -14.06 -24.37
N SER A 43 12.01 -15.18 -25.03
CA SER A 43 10.88 -16.09 -24.79
C SER A 43 10.89 -16.81 -23.43
N GLY A 44 11.63 -16.29 -22.44
CA GLY A 44 11.56 -16.62 -21.02
C GLY A 44 11.19 -15.43 -20.12
N SER A 45 10.70 -14.30 -20.68
CA SER A 45 10.49 -13.03 -19.96
C SER A 45 9.10 -12.88 -19.29
N ALA A 46 8.24 -13.89 -19.37
CA ALA A 46 6.91 -13.82 -18.75
C ALA A 46 6.98 -14.09 -17.25
N VAL A 47 6.26 -13.29 -16.45
CA VAL A 47 6.04 -13.58 -15.04
C VAL A 47 5.29 -14.92 -14.90
N PRO A 48 5.76 -15.84 -14.04
CA PRO A 48 5.11 -17.12 -13.82
C PRO A 48 3.63 -16.98 -13.41
N GLN A 49 2.76 -17.84 -13.94
CA GLN A 49 1.31 -17.75 -13.70
C GLN A 49 0.94 -17.96 -12.23
N ASP A 50 1.73 -18.75 -11.51
CA ASP A 50 1.62 -18.96 -10.07
C ASP A 50 1.93 -17.68 -9.27
N GLU A 51 2.87 -16.83 -9.70
CA GLU A 51 3.10 -15.52 -9.05
C GLU A 51 1.86 -14.63 -9.13
N VAL A 52 1.25 -14.56 -10.33
CA VAL A 52 0.03 -13.80 -10.57
C VAL A 52 -1.14 -14.35 -9.75
N ARG A 53 -1.27 -15.69 -9.69
CA ARG A 53 -2.29 -16.35 -8.87
C ARG A 53 -2.10 -16.05 -7.38
N CYS A 54 -0.88 -16.09 -6.87
CA CYS A 54 -0.59 -15.74 -5.48
C CYS A 54 -0.92 -14.28 -5.18
N ALA A 55 -0.57 -13.35 -6.08
CA ALA A 55 -0.92 -11.94 -5.93
C ALA A 55 -2.44 -11.72 -5.85
N ALA A 56 -3.21 -12.35 -6.75
CA ALA A 56 -4.66 -12.31 -6.71
C ALA A 56 -5.24 -12.95 -5.44
N ALA A 57 -4.70 -14.10 -5.02
CA ALA A 57 -5.13 -14.78 -3.80
C ALA A 57 -4.93 -13.91 -2.55
N PHE A 58 -3.79 -13.24 -2.42
CA PHE A 58 -3.55 -12.33 -1.29
C PHE A 58 -4.47 -11.12 -1.30
N ALA A 59 -4.72 -10.53 -2.47
CA ALA A 59 -5.65 -9.40 -2.58
C ALA A 59 -7.07 -9.80 -2.14
N LEU A 60 -7.58 -10.92 -2.64
CA LEU A 60 -8.91 -11.42 -2.27
C LEU A 60 -9.01 -11.85 -0.80
N ALA A 61 -7.99 -12.54 -0.28
CA ALA A 61 -7.95 -12.94 1.12
C ALA A 61 -7.86 -11.71 2.05
N ALA A 62 -7.11 -10.66 1.68
CA ALA A 62 -7.09 -9.40 2.41
C ALA A 62 -8.46 -8.71 2.42
N THR A 63 -9.19 -8.72 1.31
CA THR A 63 -10.58 -8.24 1.27
C THR A 63 -11.49 -9.05 2.19
N ALA A 64 -11.38 -10.38 2.20
CA ALA A 64 -12.14 -11.24 3.11
C ALA A 64 -11.79 -10.97 4.59
N GLN A 65 -10.51 -10.74 4.93
CA GLN A 65 -10.08 -10.32 6.27
C GLN A 65 -10.74 -9.00 6.70
N ALA A 66 -10.76 -8.02 5.80
CA ALA A 66 -11.39 -6.71 6.04
C ALA A 66 -12.91 -6.82 6.23
N GLN A 67 -13.57 -7.75 5.53
CA GLN A 67 -14.99 -8.07 5.69
C GLN A 67 -15.30 -8.89 6.94
N GLY A 68 -14.26 -9.39 7.63
CA GLY A 68 -14.41 -10.15 8.85
C GLY A 68 -14.60 -11.66 8.67
N ASP A 69 -14.28 -12.20 7.50
CA ASP A 69 -14.33 -13.64 7.26
C ASP A 69 -13.44 -14.40 8.27
N PRO A 70 -14.00 -15.33 9.05
CA PRO A 70 -13.26 -16.00 10.12
C PRO A 70 -12.16 -16.92 9.56
N VAL A 71 -12.36 -17.51 8.38
CA VAL A 71 -11.37 -18.39 7.74
C VAL A 71 -10.20 -17.57 7.22
N ALA A 72 -10.45 -16.44 6.58
CA ALA A 72 -9.42 -15.52 6.10
C ALA A 72 -8.61 -14.90 7.27
N ARG A 73 -9.26 -14.66 8.42
CA ARG A 73 -8.60 -14.19 9.64
C ARG A 73 -7.68 -15.23 10.30
N THR A 74 -7.71 -16.50 9.87
CA THR A 74 -6.68 -17.48 10.27
C THR A 74 -5.35 -17.28 9.56
N LEU A 75 -5.33 -16.54 8.44
CA LEU A 75 -4.09 -16.16 7.77
C LEU A 75 -3.41 -15.00 8.53
N PRO A 76 -2.08 -14.85 8.39
CA PRO A 76 -1.42 -13.61 8.79
C PRO A 76 -2.09 -12.40 8.13
N PRO A 77 -1.97 -11.19 8.71
CA PRO A 77 -2.53 -10.00 8.08
C PRO A 77 -1.95 -9.77 6.68
N LEU A 78 -2.82 -9.70 5.66
CA LEU A 78 -2.43 -9.59 4.25
C LEU A 78 -2.62 -8.19 3.66
N GLY A 79 -3.22 -7.25 4.40
CA GLY A 79 -3.59 -5.94 3.89
C GLY A 79 -2.44 -5.21 3.21
N ILE A 80 -1.31 -5.05 3.90
CA ILE A 80 -0.15 -4.39 3.29
C ILE A 80 0.83 -5.37 2.66
N ARG A 81 1.11 -6.51 3.29
CA ARG A 81 2.08 -7.48 2.73
C ARG A 81 1.60 -8.02 1.38
N GLY A 82 0.33 -8.40 1.30
CA GLY A 82 -0.31 -8.83 0.06
C GLY A 82 -0.31 -7.72 -1.00
N LYS A 83 -0.60 -6.47 -0.62
CA LYS A 83 -0.51 -5.32 -1.54
C LYS A 83 0.91 -5.11 -2.08
N ARG A 84 1.94 -5.17 -1.23
CA ARG A 84 3.35 -5.04 -1.66
C ARG A 84 3.75 -6.14 -2.63
N TYR A 85 3.36 -7.37 -2.33
CA TYR A 85 3.57 -8.50 -3.23
C TYR A 85 2.85 -8.31 -4.57
N PHE A 86 1.58 -7.87 -4.54
CA PHE A 86 0.80 -7.56 -5.74
C PHE A 86 1.50 -6.51 -6.62
N VAL A 87 1.95 -5.40 -6.02
CA VAL A 87 2.67 -4.34 -6.74
C VAL A 87 3.97 -4.88 -7.33
N ALA A 88 4.76 -5.65 -6.58
CA ALA A 88 6.00 -6.24 -7.09
C ALA A 88 5.77 -7.17 -8.29
N VAL A 89 4.72 -8.01 -8.25
CA VAL A 89 4.35 -8.87 -9.38
C VAL A 89 3.88 -8.03 -10.58
N ALA A 90 3.09 -6.98 -10.35
CA ALA A 90 2.64 -6.06 -11.40
C ALA A 90 3.82 -5.33 -12.09
N GLU A 91 4.78 -4.84 -11.31
CA GLU A 91 6.01 -4.22 -11.80
C GLU A 91 6.84 -5.20 -12.63
N ARG A 92 6.99 -6.45 -12.17
CA ARG A 92 7.68 -7.50 -12.95
C ARG A 92 6.96 -7.81 -14.27
N MET A 93 5.63 -7.81 -14.28
CA MET A 93 4.85 -8.04 -15.50
C MET A 93 5.04 -6.91 -16.52
N ALA A 94 5.07 -5.66 -16.06
CA ALA A 94 5.37 -4.52 -16.92
C ALA A 94 6.82 -4.55 -17.43
N ALA A 95 7.79 -4.74 -16.52
CA ALA A 95 9.21 -4.66 -16.83
C ALA A 95 9.73 -5.83 -17.69
N ARG A 96 9.31 -7.07 -17.39
CA ARG A 96 9.80 -8.28 -18.09
C ARG A 96 8.88 -8.70 -19.24
N GLY A 97 7.57 -8.57 -19.04
CA GLY A 97 6.56 -8.98 -20.01
C GLY A 97 6.22 -7.90 -21.04
N GLY A 98 6.68 -6.65 -20.85
CA GLY A 98 6.30 -5.52 -21.69
C GLY A 98 4.80 -5.24 -21.67
N LEU A 99 4.08 -5.70 -20.65
CA LEU A 99 2.64 -5.55 -20.55
C LEU A 99 2.27 -4.11 -20.20
N SER A 100 1.24 -3.58 -20.88
CA SER A 100 0.63 -2.32 -20.48
C SER A 100 -0.09 -2.46 -19.14
N THR A 101 -0.39 -1.33 -18.50
CA THR A 101 -1.18 -1.30 -17.25
C THR A 101 -2.52 -2.02 -17.41
N GLU A 102 -3.20 -1.84 -18.55
CA GLU A 102 -4.47 -2.50 -18.88
C GLU A 102 -4.28 -4.02 -18.99
N ALA A 103 -3.21 -4.47 -19.65
CA ALA A 103 -2.93 -5.90 -19.80
C ALA A 103 -2.54 -6.56 -18.46
N VAL A 104 -1.80 -5.84 -17.60
CA VAL A 104 -1.53 -6.25 -16.21
C VAL A 104 -2.84 -6.40 -15.44
N GLY A 105 -3.73 -5.40 -15.51
CA GLY A 105 -5.03 -5.42 -14.84
C GLY A 105 -5.92 -6.57 -15.32
N ALA A 106 -5.96 -6.82 -16.63
CA ALA A 106 -6.71 -7.93 -17.21
C ALA A 106 -6.19 -9.29 -16.73
N ARG A 107 -4.86 -9.46 -16.67
CA ARG A 107 -4.23 -10.71 -16.22
C ARG A 107 -4.47 -10.98 -14.73
N MET A 108 -4.37 -9.94 -13.89
CA MET A 108 -4.70 -10.04 -12.47
C MET A 108 -6.18 -10.34 -12.24
N SER A 109 -7.07 -9.71 -13.00
CA SER A 109 -8.52 -9.96 -12.92
C SER A 109 -8.87 -11.40 -13.32
N ALA A 110 -8.25 -11.93 -14.38
CA ALA A 110 -8.45 -13.32 -14.78
C ALA A 110 -7.98 -14.30 -13.69
N ALA A 111 -6.85 -14.02 -13.05
CA ALA A 111 -6.37 -14.83 -11.92
C ALA A 111 -7.33 -14.79 -10.72
N ALA A 112 -7.89 -13.62 -10.40
CA ALA A 112 -8.90 -13.46 -9.36
C ALA A 112 -10.21 -14.20 -9.68
N GLN A 113 -10.68 -14.13 -10.94
CA GLN A 113 -11.86 -14.88 -11.40
C GLN A 113 -11.68 -16.40 -11.24
N GLY A 114 -10.47 -16.91 -11.49
CA GLY A 114 -10.11 -18.31 -11.24
C GLY A 114 -10.11 -18.72 -9.76
N LEU A 115 -10.29 -17.78 -8.83
CA LEU A 115 -10.37 -17.99 -7.38
C LEU A 115 -11.74 -17.62 -6.80
N SER A 116 -12.77 -17.52 -7.63
CA SER A 116 -14.11 -17.04 -7.25
C SER A 116 -14.91 -18.02 -6.38
N ALA A 117 -14.56 -19.30 -6.35
CA ALA A 117 -15.25 -20.28 -5.51
C ALA A 117 -15.08 -19.95 -4.02
N PRO A 118 -16.11 -20.18 -3.18
CA PRO A 118 -16.03 -19.91 -1.74
C PRO A 118 -14.78 -20.55 -1.10
N GLY A 119 -14.00 -19.75 -0.39
CA GLY A 119 -12.78 -20.19 0.29
C GLY A 119 -11.57 -20.47 -0.62
N ALA A 120 -11.70 -20.46 -1.95
CA ALA A 120 -10.62 -20.77 -2.87
C ALA A 120 -9.46 -19.76 -2.78
N ALA A 121 -9.78 -18.47 -2.66
CA ALA A 121 -8.78 -17.42 -2.44
C ALA A 121 -8.00 -17.63 -1.14
N THR A 122 -8.68 -17.94 -0.03
CA THR A 122 -8.04 -18.19 1.28
C THR A 122 -7.15 -19.42 1.26
N ALA A 123 -7.60 -20.51 0.62
CA ALA A 123 -6.80 -21.72 0.44
C ALA A 123 -5.56 -21.46 -0.43
N ALA A 124 -5.71 -20.76 -1.54
CA ALA A 124 -4.60 -20.38 -2.41
C ALA A 124 -3.61 -19.45 -1.68
N ALA A 125 -4.10 -18.44 -0.98
CA ALA A 125 -3.27 -17.53 -0.19
C ALA A 125 -2.44 -18.30 0.84
N ARG A 126 -3.04 -19.28 1.55
CA ARG A 126 -2.32 -20.15 2.49
C ARG A 126 -1.15 -20.87 1.83
N SER A 127 -1.36 -21.46 0.64
CA SER A 127 -0.29 -22.14 -0.10
C SER A 127 0.83 -21.22 -0.58
N CYS A 128 0.54 -19.92 -0.71
CA CYS A 128 1.50 -18.92 -1.19
C CYS A 128 2.30 -18.24 -0.06
N LEU A 129 1.99 -18.49 1.22
CA LEU A 129 2.58 -17.74 2.34
C LEU A 129 4.10 -17.82 2.39
N SER A 130 4.70 -18.97 2.11
CA SER A 130 6.17 -19.11 2.09
C SER A 130 6.84 -18.19 1.05
N ARG A 131 6.18 -17.98 -0.09
CA ARG A 131 6.65 -17.03 -1.12
C ARG A 131 6.47 -15.59 -0.66
N LEU A 132 5.34 -15.28 -0.03
CA LEU A 132 5.12 -13.96 0.55
C LEU A 132 6.16 -13.63 1.60
N ASP A 133 6.52 -14.59 2.46
CA ASP A 133 7.56 -14.42 3.48
C ASP A 133 8.94 -14.19 2.87
N ALA A 134 9.26 -14.84 1.76
CA ALA A 134 10.52 -14.64 1.04
C ALA A 134 10.62 -13.27 0.35
N GLU A 135 9.54 -12.79 -0.29
CA GLU A 135 9.55 -11.54 -1.06
C GLU A 135 9.21 -10.31 -0.21
N VAL A 136 8.32 -10.46 0.77
CA VAL A 136 7.82 -9.39 1.62
C VAL A 136 7.81 -9.89 3.07
N PRO A 137 8.96 -9.95 3.76
CA PRO A 137 9.06 -10.55 5.08
C PRO A 137 8.02 -10.03 6.09
N PRO A 138 7.58 -10.86 7.05
CA PRO A 138 6.75 -10.41 8.16
C PRO A 138 7.40 -9.21 8.85
N ARG A 139 6.59 -8.21 9.22
CA ARG A 139 7.11 -7.08 9.98
C ARG A 139 7.37 -7.50 11.43
N PRO A 140 8.38 -6.92 12.07
CA PRO A 140 8.53 -7.08 13.51
C PRO A 140 7.27 -6.57 14.22
N LYS A 141 6.89 -7.27 15.29
CA LYS A 141 5.80 -6.81 16.17
C LYS A 141 6.22 -5.44 16.76
N PRO A 142 5.32 -4.44 16.80
CA PRO A 142 5.60 -3.19 17.49
C PRO A 142 5.91 -3.45 18.97
N ASP A 143 6.80 -2.64 19.54
CA ASP A 143 7.09 -2.70 20.97
C ASP A 143 5.96 -2.08 21.81
N THR A 144 6.02 -2.28 23.14
CA THR A 144 5.00 -1.80 24.08
C THR A 144 4.78 -0.29 24.01
N ALA A 145 5.86 0.48 23.83
CA ALA A 145 5.79 1.94 23.72
C ALA A 145 5.04 2.37 22.44
N THR A 146 5.37 1.73 21.31
CA THR A 146 4.73 1.95 20.02
C THR A 146 3.26 1.55 20.07
N CYS A 147 2.93 0.41 20.67
CA CYS A 147 1.53 -0.01 20.82
C CYS A 147 0.72 0.93 21.72
N SER A 148 1.27 1.36 22.86
CA SER A 148 0.63 2.36 23.72
C SER A 148 0.35 3.65 22.95
N ALA A 149 1.36 4.18 22.27
CA ALA A 149 1.25 5.38 21.46
C ALA A 149 0.24 5.25 20.31
N LEU A 150 0.21 4.09 19.65
CA LEU A 150 -0.71 3.82 18.54
C LEU A 150 -2.16 3.87 18.99
N LEU A 151 -2.51 3.13 20.05
CA LEU A 151 -3.87 3.07 20.57
C LEU A 151 -4.34 4.46 21.07
N ASP A 152 -3.46 5.21 21.73
CA ASP A 152 -3.73 6.56 22.21
C ASP A 152 -4.00 7.55 21.05
N VAL A 153 -3.17 7.53 20.00
CA VAL A 153 -3.38 8.39 18.81
C VAL A 153 -4.70 8.05 18.10
N TYR A 154 -5.07 6.78 18.00
CA TYR A 154 -6.38 6.39 17.44
C TYR A 154 -7.54 6.88 18.31
N ALA A 155 -7.42 6.78 19.64
CA ALA A 155 -8.42 7.30 20.57
C ALA A 155 -8.59 8.82 20.44
N ASP A 156 -7.51 9.57 20.24
CA ASP A 156 -7.54 11.02 19.97
C ASP A 156 -8.26 11.33 18.65
N VAL A 157 -7.97 10.57 17.59
CA VAL A 157 -8.64 10.74 16.29
C VAL A 157 -10.15 10.47 16.39
N ILE A 158 -10.56 9.45 17.15
CA ILE A 158 -11.98 9.15 17.37
C ILE A 158 -12.65 10.28 18.17
N ALA A 159 -12.02 10.73 19.26
CA ALA A 159 -12.52 11.85 20.06
C ALA A 159 -12.71 13.12 19.22
N ALA A 160 -11.74 13.44 18.36
CA ALA A 160 -11.81 14.59 17.45
C ALA A 160 -12.92 14.47 16.38
N ARG A 161 -13.42 13.27 16.09
CA ARG A 161 -14.49 13.00 15.11
C ARG A 161 -15.88 12.87 15.72
N GLY A 162 -16.07 13.34 16.95
CA GLY A 162 -17.35 13.25 17.67
C GLY A 162 -17.40 12.13 18.70
N GLY A 163 -16.29 11.42 18.91
CA GLY A 163 -16.16 10.42 19.98
C GLY A 163 -16.90 9.11 19.70
N GLY A 164 -17.20 8.39 20.79
CA GLY A 164 -17.81 7.07 20.75
C GLY A 164 -16.80 5.93 20.81
N GLU A 165 -17.33 4.71 20.86
CA GLU A 165 -16.51 3.50 20.81
C GLU A 165 -15.85 3.33 19.42
N PRO A 166 -14.63 2.78 19.37
CA PRO A 166 -13.87 2.20 20.48
C PRO A 166 -12.94 3.19 21.21
N GLY A 167 -13.13 4.50 21.10
CA GLY A 167 -12.17 5.51 21.58
C GLY A 167 -11.76 5.37 23.07
N PRO A 168 -12.72 5.35 24.01
CA PRO A 168 -12.42 5.14 25.44
C PRO A 168 -11.71 3.81 25.72
N THR A 169 -12.15 2.72 25.07
CA THR A 169 -11.54 1.39 25.19
C THR A 169 -10.07 1.41 24.75
N LEU A 170 -9.77 2.02 23.59
CA LEU A 170 -8.40 2.14 23.09
C LEU A 170 -7.51 2.97 24.04
N ARG A 171 -8.04 4.05 24.61
CA ARG A 171 -7.29 4.86 25.58
C ARG A 171 -6.96 4.08 26.84
N LEU A 172 -7.90 3.29 27.35
CA LEU A 172 -7.68 2.44 28.51
C LEU A 172 -6.60 1.37 28.24
N GLU A 173 -6.66 0.70 27.08
CA GLU A 173 -5.62 -0.24 26.64
C GLU A 173 -4.25 0.44 26.52
N ALA A 174 -4.19 1.64 25.94
CA ALA A 174 -2.97 2.43 25.83
C ALA A 174 -2.33 2.72 27.19
N HIS A 175 -3.14 3.10 28.19
CA HIS A 175 -2.67 3.33 29.56
C HIS A 175 -2.11 2.06 30.20
N ARG A 176 -2.76 0.90 30.04
CA ARG A 176 -2.25 -0.38 30.58
C ARG A 176 -0.90 -0.75 29.98
N LEU A 177 -0.70 -0.51 28.69
CA LEU A 177 0.58 -0.73 28.03
C LEU A 177 1.65 0.25 28.53
N ALA A 178 1.30 1.51 28.78
CA ALA A 178 2.22 2.49 29.38
C ALA A 178 2.67 2.06 30.78
N GLU A 179 1.75 1.58 31.63
CA GLU A 179 2.11 1.03 32.95
C GLU A 179 3.04 -0.19 32.81
N THR A 180 2.75 -1.10 31.89
CA THR A 180 3.60 -2.26 31.60
C THR A 180 5.02 -1.83 31.24
N LEU A 181 5.17 -0.83 30.36
CA LEU A 181 6.46 -0.28 29.97
C LEU A 181 7.24 0.31 31.16
N ARG A 182 6.55 1.00 32.08
CA ARG A 182 7.18 1.58 33.29
C ARG A 182 7.69 0.48 34.23
N GLU A 183 6.91 -0.56 34.45
CA GLU A 183 7.33 -1.70 35.27
C GLU A 183 8.52 -2.44 34.65
N GLU A 184 8.51 -2.68 33.34
CA GLU A 184 9.66 -3.28 32.65
C GLU A 184 10.92 -2.40 32.71
N ALA A 185 10.76 -1.07 32.60
CA ALA A 185 11.87 -0.14 32.70
C ALA A 185 12.48 -0.16 34.11
N LYS A 186 11.63 -0.12 35.14
CA LYS A 186 12.05 -0.25 36.54
C LYS A 186 12.76 -1.57 36.80
N ALA A 187 12.25 -2.69 36.28
CA ALA A 187 12.90 -3.99 36.39
C ALA A 187 14.30 -4.02 35.73
N ARG A 188 14.53 -3.16 34.74
CA ARG A 188 15.83 -2.96 34.07
C ARG A 188 16.70 -1.88 34.73
N GLY A 189 16.33 -1.39 35.91
CA GLY A 189 17.06 -0.33 36.63
C GLY A 189 16.97 1.05 35.96
N LYS A 190 16.02 1.23 35.03
CA LYS A 190 15.78 2.52 34.36
C LYS A 190 14.90 3.42 35.21
N SER A 191 15.02 4.72 34.99
CA SER A 191 14.22 5.74 35.68
C SER A 191 12.82 5.87 35.08
N PRO A 192 11.85 6.41 35.83
CA PRO A 192 10.55 6.77 35.26
C PRO A 192 10.65 7.74 34.07
N ALA A 193 11.64 8.65 34.09
CA ALA A 193 11.88 9.60 33.00
C ALA A 193 12.28 8.92 31.68
N ASP A 194 12.96 7.77 31.75
CA ASP A 194 13.33 6.99 30.56
C ASP A 194 12.08 6.43 29.86
N SER A 195 11.11 5.93 30.63
CA SER A 195 9.84 5.43 30.07
C SER A 195 8.99 6.55 29.48
N GLU A 196 8.93 7.71 30.13
CA GLU A 196 8.20 8.87 29.59
C GLU A 196 8.85 9.38 28.30
N THR A 197 10.19 9.39 28.24
CA THR A 197 10.93 9.71 27.00
C THR A 197 10.62 8.72 25.89
N ALA A 198 10.58 7.41 26.19
CA ALA A 198 10.24 6.38 25.22
C ALA A 198 8.79 6.52 24.71
N LEU A 199 7.81 6.78 25.59
CA LEU A 199 6.42 7.01 25.21
C LEU A 199 6.26 8.26 24.34
N ALA A 200 6.95 9.35 24.68
CA ALA A 200 6.93 10.59 23.89
C ALA A 200 7.53 10.37 22.49
N ALA A 201 8.66 9.68 22.40
CA ALA A 201 9.29 9.32 21.13
C ALA A 201 8.38 8.43 20.28
N ALA A 202 7.76 7.41 20.90
CA ALA A 202 6.81 6.53 20.22
C ALA A 202 5.59 7.28 19.68
N ARG A 203 4.99 8.19 20.47
CA ARG A 203 3.85 9.02 20.01
C ARG A 203 4.23 9.90 18.83
N GLN A 204 5.42 10.51 18.86
CA GLN A 204 5.92 11.32 17.75
C GLN A 204 6.16 10.47 16.50
N HIS A 205 6.76 9.29 16.66
CA HIS A 205 6.95 8.32 15.58
C HIS A 205 5.62 7.93 14.93
N VAL A 206 4.63 7.52 15.75
CA VAL A 206 3.31 7.12 15.27
C VAL A 206 2.62 8.24 14.48
N ARG A 207 2.57 9.45 15.04
CA ARG A 207 1.96 10.60 14.37
C ARG A 207 2.65 10.89 13.03
N THR A 208 3.97 10.85 12.99
CA THR A 208 4.74 11.09 11.77
C THR A 208 4.48 10.02 10.72
N ALA A 209 4.46 8.75 11.10
CA ALA A 209 4.19 7.63 10.20
C ALA A 209 2.78 7.72 9.57
N LEU A 210 1.78 8.05 10.39
CA LEU A 210 0.40 8.23 9.92
C LEU A 210 0.25 9.46 9.00
N LEU A 211 0.88 10.59 9.34
CA LEU A 211 0.83 11.82 8.52
C LEU A 211 1.52 11.65 7.17
N ARG A 212 2.67 10.98 7.14
CA ARG A 212 3.45 10.76 5.92
C ARG A 212 2.90 9.63 5.06
N ASN A 213 1.94 8.85 5.58
CA ASN A 213 1.38 7.68 4.91
C ASN A 213 2.47 6.74 4.37
N THR A 214 3.51 6.49 5.18
CA THR A 214 4.67 5.66 4.78
C THR A 214 4.31 4.19 4.64
N GLY A 215 3.13 3.79 5.13
CA GLY A 215 2.74 2.39 5.29
C GLY A 215 3.48 1.67 6.41
N GLU A 216 4.28 2.37 7.23
CA GLU A 216 4.99 1.81 8.38
C GLU A 216 4.04 1.40 9.51
N ILE A 217 2.99 2.20 9.72
CA ILE A 217 1.88 1.92 10.62
C ILE A 217 0.61 1.78 9.80
N ASP A 218 -0.12 0.70 10.04
CA ASP A 218 -1.33 0.34 9.30
C ASP A 218 -2.32 -0.43 10.20
N ALA A 219 -3.39 -0.94 9.58
CA ALA A 219 -4.40 -1.74 10.26
C ALA A 219 -3.84 -3.03 10.87
N ASP A 220 -2.82 -3.64 10.24
CA ASP A 220 -2.17 -4.86 10.72
C ASP A 220 -1.33 -4.56 11.98
N THR A 221 -0.68 -3.40 11.98
CA THR A 221 0.07 -2.84 13.12
C THR A 221 -0.85 -2.58 14.30
N LEU A 222 -2.02 -1.96 14.05
CA LEU A 222 -3.03 -1.73 15.07
C LEU A 222 -3.57 -3.06 15.63
N ALA A 223 -3.87 -4.03 14.77
CA ALA A 223 -4.33 -5.35 15.18
C ALA A 223 -3.30 -6.08 16.06
N ALA A 224 -2.00 -5.94 15.77
CA ALA A 224 -0.94 -6.54 16.57
C ALA A 224 -0.80 -5.96 17.99
N CYS A 225 -1.35 -4.76 18.22
CA CYS A 225 -1.30 -4.06 19.50
C CYS A 225 -2.53 -4.27 20.38
N ARG A 226 -3.60 -4.87 19.84
CA ARG A 226 -4.84 -5.14 20.58
C ARG A 226 -4.80 -6.56 21.15
N HIS A 227 -5.03 -6.68 22.45
CA HIS A 227 -4.98 -7.94 23.20
C HIS A 227 -6.23 -8.09 24.06
#